data_AF-A2FC05-F1
#
_entry.id   AF-A2FC05-F1
#
_cell.length_a   1.000
_cell.length_b   1.000
_cell.length_c   1.000
_cell.angle_alpha   90.00
_cell.angle_beta   90.00
_cell.angle_gamma   90.00
#
_symmetry.space_group_name_H-M   'P 1'
#
loop_
_entity.id
_entity.type
_entity.pdbx_description
1 polymer ?
#
loop_
_entity_poly.entity_id
_entity_poly.type
_entity_poly.pdbx_seq_one_letter_code
_entity_poly.pdbx_strand_id
1 'polypeptide(L)'
;MLSRCIVNPNDTLNKMASQIFIPTIAKQLNNPKTCASTIEALINEDFEVMQSYSDVVVICFSKIYQNIPTKHIAIILMKKLIQRKFEFSSLERRVIVEIFIKSPPTRNMKESAAIIQNHCCESNSAALFIASIIQPMRFEEKQREFLREVCRTFLQSMPESISTYTENFKTFLSEKIEASGVPIYGETPTQEKMREIEIEKKFEGFLDFNPCNNKLIFIIFTIVMIFLLFFTDKSGILHNLEFDDS
;
A
#
# COMPACT_ATOMS: atom_id res chain seq x y z
N MET A 1 15.39 -6.34 20.37
CA MET A 1 15.27 -7.34 19.28
C MET A 1 13.85 -7.26 18.74
N LEU A 2 13.62 -6.48 17.67
CA LEU A 2 12.31 -6.44 17.00
C LEU A 2 12.39 -7.28 15.74
N SER A 3 11.72 -8.43 15.80
CA SER A 3 11.61 -9.42 14.74
C SER A 3 10.87 -8.81 13.55
N ARG A 4 11.43 -9.00 12.37
CA ARG A 4 10.89 -8.58 11.07
C ARG A 4 9.61 -9.38 10.79
N CYS A 5 8.45 -8.77 10.99
CA CYS A 5 7.23 -9.21 10.31
C CYS A 5 7.12 -8.43 8.99
N ILE A 6 7.58 -9.05 7.91
CA ILE A 6 7.15 -8.68 6.56
C ILE A 6 5.69 -9.14 6.49
N VAL A 7 4.77 -8.23 6.81
CA VAL A 7 3.33 -8.52 6.85
C VAL A 7 2.82 -8.69 5.41
N ASN A 8 2.09 -9.77 5.16
CA ASN A 8 1.45 -10.02 3.86
C ASN A 8 0.49 -8.87 3.54
N PRO A 9 0.70 -8.11 2.44
CA PRO A 9 -0.12 -6.94 2.12
C PRO A 9 -1.62 -7.28 1.97
N ASN A 10 -1.95 -8.49 1.51
CA ASN A 10 -3.35 -8.94 1.38
C ASN A 10 -4.01 -9.19 2.74
N ASP A 11 -3.28 -9.69 3.73
CA ASP A 11 -3.81 -9.98 5.07
C ASP A 11 -3.98 -8.70 5.89
N THR A 12 -3.04 -7.75 5.76
CA THR A 12 -3.14 -6.43 6.38
C THR A 12 -4.32 -5.65 5.82
N LEU A 13 -4.49 -5.65 4.49
CA LEU A 13 -5.61 -4.99 3.83
C LEU A 13 -6.95 -5.61 4.25
N ASN A 14 -7.04 -6.94 4.37
CA ASN A 14 -8.26 -7.62 4.85
C ASN A 14 -8.59 -7.30 6.32
N LYS A 15 -7.58 -7.20 7.19
CA LYS A 15 -7.78 -6.85 8.60
C LYS A 15 -8.16 -5.37 8.77
N MET A 16 -7.51 -4.46 8.06
CA MET A 16 -7.87 -3.03 8.09
C MET A 16 -9.22 -2.78 7.45
N ALA A 17 -9.50 -3.44 6.32
CA ALA A 17 -10.77 -3.29 5.63
C ALA A 17 -11.94 -4.04 6.26
N SER A 18 -11.73 -4.84 7.31
CA SER A 18 -12.81 -5.37 8.16
C SER A 18 -13.03 -4.56 9.43
N GLN A 19 -12.04 -3.74 9.85
CA GLN A 19 -12.14 -2.88 11.04
C GLN A 19 -12.60 -1.46 10.71
N ILE A 20 -12.30 -0.96 9.51
CA ILE A 20 -12.52 0.44 9.11
C ILE A 20 -13.51 0.56 7.94
N PHE A 21 -13.58 -0.47 7.10
CA PHE A 21 -14.29 -0.42 5.82
C PHE A 21 -15.41 -1.46 5.74
N ILE A 22 -16.43 -1.16 4.95
CA ILE A 22 -17.51 -2.13 4.64
C ILE A 22 -16.87 -3.30 3.85
N PRO A 23 -17.26 -4.57 4.06
CA PRO A 23 -16.71 -5.72 3.33
C PRO A 23 -16.65 -5.57 1.80
N THR A 24 -17.57 -4.79 1.24
CA THR A 24 -17.59 -4.39 -0.18
C THR A 24 -16.34 -3.60 -0.59
N ILE A 25 -15.90 -2.65 0.24
CA ILE A 25 -14.70 -1.84 0.03
C ILE A 25 -13.45 -2.72 0.19
N ALA A 26 -13.41 -3.59 1.18
CA ALA A 26 -12.32 -4.58 1.34
C ALA A 26 -12.13 -5.43 0.07
N LYS A 27 -13.23 -5.91 -0.51
CA LYS A 27 -13.21 -6.67 -1.76
C LYS A 27 -12.70 -5.84 -2.95
N GLN A 28 -13.07 -4.56 -3.03
CA GLN A 28 -12.60 -3.67 -4.08
C GLN A 28 -11.12 -3.31 -3.95
N LEU A 29 -10.64 -3.08 -2.73
CA LEU A 29 -9.21 -2.87 -2.44
C LEU A 29 -8.38 -4.11 -2.77
N ASN A 30 -8.99 -5.29 -2.67
CA ASN A 30 -8.34 -6.54 -3.08
C ASN A 30 -8.24 -6.76 -4.59
N ASN A 31 -8.98 -6.01 -5.40
CA ASN A 31 -8.94 -6.12 -6.84
C ASN A 31 -8.05 -5.00 -7.42
N PRO A 32 -6.91 -5.33 -8.08
CA PRO A 32 -6.00 -4.31 -8.63
C PRO A 32 -6.67 -3.32 -9.60
N LYS A 33 -7.75 -3.72 -10.29
CA LYS A 33 -8.46 -2.86 -11.24
C LYS A 33 -9.28 -1.77 -10.57
N THR A 34 -9.81 -2.04 -9.37
CA THR A 34 -10.71 -1.13 -8.64
C THR A 34 -10.03 -0.46 -7.46
N CYS A 35 -8.92 -1.00 -6.96
CA CYS A 35 -8.23 -0.49 -5.77
C CYS A 35 -7.91 1.01 -5.87
N ALA A 36 -7.33 1.44 -7.00
CA ALA A 36 -6.97 2.84 -7.21
C ALA A 36 -8.18 3.77 -7.19
N SER A 37 -9.28 3.39 -7.88
CA SER A 37 -10.51 4.19 -7.91
C SER A 37 -11.21 4.22 -6.56
N THR A 38 -11.16 3.13 -5.80
CA THR A 38 -11.74 3.07 -4.44
C THR A 38 -10.94 3.95 -3.49
N ILE A 39 -9.60 3.89 -3.51
CA ILE A 39 -8.76 4.81 -2.72
C ILE A 39 -9.01 6.26 -3.13
N GLU A 40 -9.09 6.55 -4.43
CA GLU A 40 -9.37 7.90 -4.88
C GLU A 40 -10.74 8.40 -4.41
N ALA A 41 -11.78 7.58 -4.48
CA ALA A 41 -13.11 7.92 -3.96
C ALA A 41 -13.08 8.22 -2.46
N LEU A 42 -12.45 7.34 -1.66
CA LEU A 42 -12.35 7.52 -0.21
C LEU A 42 -11.58 8.80 0.16
N ILE A 43 -10.51 9.14 -0.55
CA ILE A 43 -9.73 10.36 -0.32
C ILE A 43 -10.51 11.62 -0.74
N ASN A 44 -11.42 11.50 -1.70
CA ASN A 44 -12.32 12.59 -2.09
C ASN A 44 -13.48 12.77 -1.11
N GLU A 45 -13.98 11.68 -0.53
CA GLU A 45 -15.06 11.69 0.46
C GLU A 45 -14.57 12.19 1.81
N ASP A 46 -13.45 11.64 2.31
CA ASP A 46 -12.91 11.97 3.63
C ASP A 46 -11.38 11.91 3.65
N PHE A 47 -10.77 13.04 3.31
CA PHE A 47 -9.31 13.17 3.23
C PHE A 47 -8.61 13.02 4.59
N GLU A 48 -9.20 13.58 5.66
CA GLU A 48 -8.60 13.57 7.01
C GLU A 48 -8.61 12.16 7.59
N VAL A 49 -9.72 11.43 7.43
CA VAL A 49 -9.78 10.02 7.83
C VAL A 49 -8.78 9.19 7.04
N MET A 50 -8.69 9.40 5.72
CA MET A 50 -7.73 8.66 4.90
C MET A 50 -6.27 8.94 5.23
N GLN A 51 -5.91 10.12 5.77
CA GLN A 51 -4.55 10.36 6.28
C GLN A 51 -4.18 9.42 7.42
N SER A 52 -5.14 9.07 8.28
CA SER A 52 -4.92 8.12 9.39
C SER A 52 -4.73 6.68 8.89
N TYR A 53 -4.95 6.43 7.60
CA TYR A 53 -4.83 5.13 6.93
C TYR A 53 -3.86 5.19 5.74
N SER A 54 -2.76 5.94 5.89
CA SER A 54 -1.69 6.07 4.90
C SER A 54 -1.09 4.72 4.49
N ASP A 55 -1.07 3.75 5.40
CA ASP A 55 -0.59 2.40 5.19
C ASP A 55 -1.46 1.62 4.21
N VAL A 56 -2.79 1.76 4.28
CA VAL A 56 -3.75 1.21 3.31
C VAL A 56 -3.47 1.76 1.91
N VAL A 57 -3.15 3.06 1.81
CA VAL A 57 -2.81 3.70 0.54
C VAL A 57 -1.50 3.13 -0.03
N VAL A 58 -0.48 2.91 0.80
CA VAL A 58 0.80 2.28 0.39
C VAL A 58 0.59 0.82 -0.04
N ILE A 59 -0.24 0.06 0.66
CA ILE A 59 -0.57 -1.32 0.29
C ILE A 59 -1.28 -1.33 -1.06
N CYS A 60 -2.29 -0.48 -1.25
CA CYS A 60 -3.00 -0.37 -2.52
C CYS A 60 -2.03 -0.02 -3.65
N PHE A 61 -1.17 1.00 -3.43
CA PHE A 61 -0.11 1.39 -4.36
C PHE A 61 0.79 0.21 -4.75
N SER A 62 1.33 -0.53 -3.78
CA SER A 62 2.19 -1.69 -4.05
C SER A 62 1.48 -2.71 -4.94
N LYS A 63 0.21 -3.00 -4.63
CA LYS A 63 -0.59 -4.00 -5.33
C LYS A 63 -0.89 -3.62 -6.78
N ILE A 64 -1.30 -2.37 -7.02
CA ILE A 64 -1.60 -1.89 -8.38
C ILE A 64 -0.32 -1.62 -9.19
N TYR A 65 0.79 -1.24 -8.54
CA TYR A 65 2.06 -0.94 -9.21
C TYR A 65 2.79 -2.21 -9.69
N GLN A 66 2.72 -3.29 -8.91
CA GLN A 66 3.31 -4.58 -9.29
C GLN A 66 2.58 -5.24 -10.48
N ASN A 67 1.32 -4.88 -10.73
CA ASN A 67 0.54 -5.40 -11.85
C ASN A 67 0.74 -4.53 -13.11
N ILE A 68 1.36 -5.10 -14.15
CA ILE A 68 1.75 -4.38 -15.39
C ILE A 68 0.60 -3.56 -15.99
N PRO A 69 -0.59 -4.14 -16.27
CA PRO A 69 -1.76 -3.40 -16.73
C PRO A 69 -2.12 -2.15 -15.92
N THR A 70 -1.95 -2.17 -14.60
CA THR A 70 -2.40 -1.10 -13.69
C THR A 70 -1.27 -0.21 -13.18
N LYS A 71 -0.01 -0.49 -13.53
CA LYS A 71 1.17 0.27 -13.05
C LYS A 71 1.05 1.78 -13.30
N HIS A 72 0.59 2.17 -14.49
CA HIS A 72 0.37 3.58 -14.85
C HIS A 72 -0.67 4.28 -13.96
N ILE A 73 -1.69 3.55 -13.51
CA ILE A 73 -2.72 4.06 -12.60
C ILE A 73 -2.11 4.37 -11.24
N ALA A 74 -1.18 3.54 -10.74
CA ALA A 74 -0.47 3.81 -9.49
C ALA A 74 0.36 5.10 -9.55
N ILE A 75 1.02 5.35 -10.68
CA ILE A 75 1.83 6.56 -10.88
C ILE A 75 0.92 7.79 -10.83
N ILE A 76 -0.25 7.73 -11.50
CA ILE A 76 -1.26 8.79 -11.45
C ILE A 76 -1.77 9.00 -10.02
N LEU A 77 -2.05 7.92 -9.29
CA LEU A 77 -2.49 7.98 -7.90
C LEU A 77 -1.44 8.69 -7.04
N MET A 78 -0.17 8.26 -7.06
CA MET A 78 0.89 8.90 -6.26
C MET A 78 1.07 10.37 -6.58
N LYS A 79 1.01 10.74 -7.87
CA LYS A 79 1.07 12.15 -8.27
C LYS A 79 -0.08 12.97 -7.68
N LYS A 80 -1.31 12.46 -7.72
CA LYS A 80 -2.47 13.13 -7.11
C LYS A 80 -2.29 13.28 -5.59
N LEU A 81 -1.79 12.26 -4.91
CA LEU A 81 -1.53 12.30 -3.47
C LEU A 81 -0.49 13.37 -3.10
N ILE A 82 0.60 13.44 -3.86
CA ILE A 82 1.62 14.48 -3.68
C ILE A 82 1.02 15.88 -3.90
N GLN A 83 0.23 16.07 -4.96
CA GLN A 83 -0.44 17.34 -5.24
C GLN A 83 -1.40 17.76 -4.12
N ARG A 84 -2.07 16.79 -3.50
CA ARG A 84 -2.95 17.01 -2.35
C ARG A 84 -2.22 17.07 -1.01
N LYS A 85 -0.89 16.99 -0.99
CA LYS A 85 -0.06 16.95 0.23
C LYS A 85 -0.50 15.85 1.20
N PHE A 86 -0.84 14.67 0.68
CA PHE A 86 -1.14 13.52 1.51
C PHE A 86 0.12 13.12 2.29
N GLU A 87 0.02 13.04 3.61
CA GLU A 87 1.17 12.76 4.46
C GLU A 87 1.45 11.26 4.56
N PHE A 88 2.71 10.91 4.34
CA PHE A 88 3.24 9.57 4.59
C PHE A 88 4.34 9.65 5.64
N SER A 89 4.41 8.64 6.50
CA SER A 89 5.54 8.45 7.42
C SER A 89 6.84 8.20 6.65
N SER A 90 7.98 8.42 7.32
CA SER A 90 9.30 8.19 6.71
C SER A 90 9.51 6.76 6.22
N LEU A 91 8.93 5.76 6.92
CA LEU A 91 8.99 4.35 6.55
C LEU A 91 8.17 4.06 5.30
N GLU A 92 6.94 4.57 5.22
CA GLU A 92 6.07 4.42 4.06
C GLU A 92 6.69 5.03 2.81
N ARG A 93 7.26 6.23 2.92
CA ARG A 93 8.01 6.89 1.83
C ARG A 93 9.15 6.03 1.32
N ARG A 94 9.92 5.42 2.24
CA ARG A 94 10.98 4.49 1.87
C ARG A 94 10.42 3.27 1.14
N VAL A 95 9.33 2.68 1.63
CA VAL A 95 8.67 1.52 0.99
C VAL A 95 8.20 1.87 -0.43
N ILE A 96 7.58 3.04 -0.61
CA ILE A 96 7.17 3.54 -1.95
C ILE A 96 8.38 3.60 -2.88
N VAL A 97 9.49 4.22 -2.43
CA VAL A 97 10.73 4.31 -3.21
C VAL A 97 11.29 2.91 -3.54
N GLU A 98 11.33 1.99 -2.57
CA GLU A 98 11.77 0.61 -2.79
C GLU A 98 10.94 -0.10 -3.87
N ILE A 99 9.62 0.10 -3.90
CA ILE A 99 8.71 -0.49 -4.90
C ILE A 99 9.06 0.00 -6.32
N PHE A 100 9.29 1.32 -6.49
CA PHE A 100 9.69 1.89 -7.77
C PHE A 100 11.02 1.31 -8.27
N ILE A 101 12.03 1.19 -7.39
CA ILE A 101 13.34 0.65 -7.76
C ILE A 101 13.25 -0.85 -8.09
N LYS A 102 12.50 -1.63 -7.30
CA LYS A 102 12.33 -3.08 -7.52
C LYS A 102 11.62 -3.38 -8.83
N SER A 103 10.59 -2.60 -9.19
CA SER A 103 9.81 -2.79 -10.41
C SER A 103 9.79 -1.53 -11.27
N PRO A 104 10.89 -1.19 -11.98
CA PRO A 104 11.00 0.04 -12.75
C PRO A 104 9.81 0.26 -13.70
N PRO A 105 9.41 1.52 -13.91
CA PRO A 105 8.35 1.85 -14.84
C PRO A 105 8.85 1.68 -16.28
N THR A 106 8.05 1.05 -17.14
CA THR A 106 8.37 0.89 -18.57
C THR A 106 8.09 2.17 -19.38
N ARG A 107 7.23 3.05 -18.85
CA ARG A 107 6.86 4.37 -19.39
C ARG A 107 6.82 5.36 -18.23
N ASN A 108 6.94 6.66 -18.48
CA ASN A 108 6.89 7.70 -17.44
C ASN A 108 8.04 7.62 -16.41
N MET A 109 9.25 7.26 -16.86
CA MET A 109 10.45 7.21 -15.99
C MET A 109 10.74 8.55 -15.31
N LYS A 110 10.69 9.66 -16.07
CA LYS A 110 10.88 11.02 -15.54
C LYS A 110 9.91 11.38 -14.42
N GLU A 111 8.63 11.08 -14.63
CA GLU A 111 7.58 11.35 -13.65
C GLU A 111 7.76 10.49 -12.40
N SER A 112 8.12 9.21 -12.58
CA SER A 112 8.40 8.31 -11.46
C SER A 112 9.66 8.73 -10.70
N ALA A 113 10.69 9.23 -11.38
CA ALA A 113 11.88 9.79 -10.75
C ALA A 113 11.58 11.05 -9.94
N ALA A 114 10.70 11.92 -10.44
CA ALA A 114 10.22 13.09 -9.71
C ALA A 114 9.40 12.71 -8.46
N ILE A 115 8.58 11.66 -8.54
CA ILE A 115 7.87 11.10 -7.38
C ILE A 115 8.87 10.60 -6.32
N ILE A 116 9.89 9.83 -6.73
CA ILE A 116 10.97 9.39 -5.82
C ILE A 116 11.64 10.58 -5.16
N GLN A 117 11.99 11.62 -5.94
CA GLN A 117 12.64 12.82 -5.42
C GLN A 117 11.78 13.51 -4.37
N ASN A 118 10.49 13.72 -4.63
CA ASN A 118 9.58 14.33 -3.65
C ASN A 118 9.56 13.53 -2.33
N HIS A 119 9.42 12.21 -2.39
CA HIS A 119 9.45 11.38 -1.19
C HIS A 119 10.80 11.42 -0.46
N CYS A 120 11.93 11.55 -1.18
CA CYS A 120 13.26 11.66 -0.59
C CYS A 120 13.54 13.04 0.02
N CYS A 121 13.01 14.13 -0.56
CA CYS A 121 13.07 15.46 0.04
C CYS A 121 12.33 15.53 1.38
N GLU A 122 11.24 14.77 1.50
CA GLU A 122 10.41 14.72 2.72
C GLU A 122 10.82 13.59 3.69
N SER A 123 11.82 12.76 3.34
CA SER A 123 12.27 11.65 4.20
C SER A 123 13.76 11.35 4.03
N ASN A 124 14.54 11.68 5.06
CA ASN A 124 15.95 11.31 5.15
C ASN A 124 16.15 9.79 5.01
N SER A 125 15.23 8.99 5.56
CA SER A 125 15.33 7.53 5.43
C SER A 125 15.19 7.06 3.98
N ALA A 126 14.33 7.70 3.19
CA ALA A 126 14.16 7.36 1.77
C ALA A 126 15.36 7.86 0.94
N ALA A 127 15.85 9.06 1.22
CA ALA A 127 17.02 9.62 0.56
C ALA A 127 18.29 8.78 0.82
N LEU A 128 18.55 8.43 2.09
CA LEU A 128 19.69 7.60 2.47
C LEU A 128 19.60 6.19 1.90
N PHE A 129 18.40 5.63 1.75
CA PHE A 129 18.21 4.37 1.04
C PHE A 129 18.70 4.48 -0.41
N ILE A 130 18.32 5.53 -1.15
CA ILE A 130 18.81 5.78 -2.51
C ILE A 130 20.34 5.92 -2.54
N ALA A 131 20.92 6.72 -1.66
CA ALA A 131 22.38 6.90 -1.59
C ALA A 131 23.12 5.57 -1.29
N SER A 132 22.52 4.68 -0.49
CA SER A 132 23.11 3.38 -0.16
C SER A 132 23.13 2.38 -1.32
N ILE A 133 22.18 2.49 -2.26
CA ILE A 133 22.08 1.58 -3.40
C ILE A 133 22.80 2.12 -4.65
N ILE A 134 23.13 3.42 -4.70
CA ILE A 134 23.98 4.04 -5.72
C ILE A 134 25.46 3.83 -5.34
N GLN A 135 25.79 2.58 -5.10
CA GLN A 135 27.14 2.03 -5.01
C GLN A 135 27.19 0.81 -5.95
N PRO A 136 28.35 0.17 -6.21
CA PRO A 136 28.46 -0.90 -7.19
C PRO A 136 27.65 -2.15 -6.80
N MET A 137 26.36 -2.11 -7.08
CA MET A 137 25.42 -3.21 -6.96
C MET A 137 24.98 -3.65 -8.36
N ARG A 138 24.77 -4.95 -8.49
CA ARG A 138 24.49 -5.65 -9.74
C ARG A 138 23.04 -5.45 -10.21
N PHE A 139 22.67 -4.25 -10.64
CA PHE A 139 21.30 -3.99 -11.12
C PHE A 139 21.01 -4.68 -12.45
N GLU A 140 19.75 -5.07 -12.65
CA GLU A 140 19.25 -5.37 -13.99
C GLU A 140 19.31 -4.11 -14.87
N GLU A 141 19.45 -4.28 -16.18
CA GLU A 141 19.60 -3.14 -17.10
C GLU A 141 18.44 -2.14 -17.00
N LYS A 142 17.19 -2.62 -16.85
CA LYS A 142 16.01 -1.76 -16.68
C LYS A 142 16.03 -0.98 -15.36
N GLN A 143 16.50 -1.61 -14.29
CA GLN A 143 16.66 -0.95 -12.98
C GLN A 143 17.75 0.11 -13.04
N ARG A 144 18.85 -0.20 -13.71
CA ARG A 144 19.95 0.74 -13.93
C ARG A 144 19.52 1.94 -14.76
N GLU A 145 18.83 1.73 -15.88
CA GLU A 145 18.33 2.81 -16.72
C GLU A 145 17.44 3.75 -15.91
N PHE A 146 16.54 3.19 -15.12
CA PHE A 146 15.66 3.96 -14.25
C PHE A 146 16.42 4.68 -13.13
N LEU A 147 17.38 4.02 -12.46
CA LEU A 147 18.22 4.65 -11.44
C LEU A 147 19.08 5.77 -12.00
N ARG A 148 19.56 5.66 -13.25
CA ARG A 148 20.24 6.77 -13.94
C ARG A 148 19.30 7.95 -14.12
N GLU A 149 18.03 7.72 -14.45
CA GLU A 149 17.05 8.81 -14.51
C GLU A 149 16.81 9.44 -13.14
N VAL A 150 16.68 8.63 -12.07
CA VAL A 150 16.61 9.14 -10.69
C VAL A 150 17.83 9.99 -10.34
N CYS A 151 19.04 9.54 -10.68
CA CYS A 151 20.27 10.29 -10.45
C CYS A 151 20.27 11.64 -11.19
N ARG A 152 19.84 11.66 -12.46
CA ARG A 152 19.72 12.92 -13.23
C ARG A 152 18.75 13.88 -12.57
N THR A 153 17.59 13.39 -12.13
CA THR A 153 16.60 14.20 -11.42
C THR A 153 17.17 14.76 -10.11
N PHE A 154 17.86 13.94 -9.32
CA PHE A 154 18.46 14.37 -8.04
C PHE A 154 19.55 15.41 -8.24
N LEU A 155 20.37 15.29 -9.29
CA LEU A 155 21.41 16.27 -9.58
C LEU A 155 20.86 17.65 -9.99
N GLN A 156 19.60 17.76 -10.40
CA GLN A 156 18.94 19.05 -10.64
C GLN A 156 18.51 19.73 -9.32
N SER A 157 18.12 18.94 -8.32
CA SER A 157 17.71 19.43 -7.01
C SER A 157 17.95 18.33 -5.97
N MET A 158 19.13 18.37 -5.35
CA MET A 158 19.57 17.29 -4.48
C MET A 158 18.88 17.41 -3.11
N PRO A 159 18.30 16.32 -2.56
CA PRO A 159 17.80 16.34 -1.18
C PRO A 159 18.95 16.67 -0.22
N GLU A 160 18.69 17.59 0.72
CA GLU A 160 19.72 18.14 1.62
C GLU A 160 20.48 17.04 2.38
N SER A 161 19.74 16.02 2.84
CA SER A 161 20.26 14.88 3.61
C SER A 161 21.25 13.99 2.88
N ILE A 162 21.33 14.09 1.55
CA ILE A 162 22.28 13.32 0.73
C ILE A 162 23.14 14.22 -0.17
N SER A 163 23.16 15.54 0.07
CA SER A 163 23.94 16.51 -0.69
C SER A 163 25.43 16.16 -0.77
N THR A 164 25.99 15.60 0.30
CA THR A 164 27.39 15.15 0.38
C THR A 164 27.72 13.98 -0.55
N TYR A 165 26.72 13.23 -1.01
CA TYR A 165 26.90 12.06 -1.88
C TYR A 165 26.95 12.44 -3.37
N THR A 166 26.90 13.73 -3.73
CA THR A 166 26.83 14.22 -5.12
C THR A 166 27.80 13.53 -6.07
N GLU A 167 29.05 13.29 -5.66
CA GLU A 167 30.04 12.61 -6.50
C GLU A 167 29.66 11.16 -6.79
N ASN A 168 29.08 10.41 -5.83
CA ASN A 168 28.62 9.04 -6.07
C ASN A 168 27.55 8.98 -7.17
N PHE A 169 26.62 9.94 -7.19
CA PHE A 169 25.59 10.04 -8.23
C PHE A 169 26.20 10.33 -9.61
N LYS A 170 27.18 11.23 -9.68
CA LYS A 170 27.90 11.53 -10.94
C LYS A 170 28.69 10.32 -11.44
N THR A 171 29.41 9.65 -10.53
CA THR A 171 30.16 8.43 -10.84
C THR A 171 29.24 7.36 -11.43
N PHE A 172 28.11 7.07 -10.78
CA PHE A 172 27.14 6.09 -11.27
C PHE A 172 26.59 6.40 -12.67
N LEU A 173 26.43 7.68 -13.02
CA LEU A 173 26.03 8.10 -14.36
C LEU A 173 27.13 7.88 -15.41
N SER A 174 28.39 8.07 -15.03
CA SER A 174 29.55 7.98 -15.92
C SER A 174 30.08 6.57 -16.14
N GLU A 175 29.87 5.66 -15.20
CA GLU A 175 30.40 4.30 -15.29
C GLU A 175 29.70 3.47 -16.39
N LYS A 176 30.51 2.85 -17.25
CA LYS A 176 30.11 1.71 -18.07
C LYS A 176 30.02 0.48 -17.18
N ILE A 177 28.98 0.41 -16.35
CA ILE A 177 28.76 -0.72 -15.46
C ILE A 177 28.28 -1.91 -16.31
N GLU A 178 28.93 -3.07 -16.22
CA GLU A 178 28.47 -4.29 -16.91
C GLU A 178 27.11 -4.71 -16.36
N ALA A 179 26.12 -4.92 -17.23
CA ALA A 179 24.79 -5.39 -16.84
C ALA A 179 24.90 -6.73 -16.10
N SER A 180 24.32 -6.82 -14.90
CA SER A 180 24.22 -8.14 -14.26
C SER A 180 22.97 -8.83 -14.78
N GLY A 181 23.13 -10.06 -15.25
CA GLY A 181 22.00 -10.94 -15.58
C GLY A 181 21.29 -11.51 -14.34
N VAL A 182 21.68 -11.12 -13.13
CA VAL A 182 21.13 -11.64 -11.87
C VAL A 182 20.34 -10.53 -11.18
N PRO A 183 19.04 -10.72 -10.91
CA PRO A 183 18.24 -9.75 -10.16
C PRO A 183 18.79 -9.58 -8.74
N ILE A 184 19.05 -8.34 -8.30
CA ILE A 184 19.44 -8.04 -6.90
C ILE A 184 18.36 -8.51 -5.91
N TYR A 185 17.10 -8.52 -6.36
CA TYR A 185 15.93 -8.90 -5.57
C TYR A 185 15.21 -10.12 -6.15
N GLY A 186 15.95 -11.06 -6.74
CA GLY A 186 15.37 -12.30 -7.26
C GLY A 186 15.24 -13.31 -6.14
N GLU A 187 14.03 -13.51 -5.62
CA GLU A 187 13.71 -14.86 -5.14
C GLU A 187 13.87 -15.81 -6.33
N THR A 188 14.58 -16.91 -6.13
CA THR A 188 14.61 -17.96 -7.16
C THR A 188 13.17 -18.41 -7.42
N PRO A 189 12.82 -18.86 -8.64
CA PRO A 189 11.47 -19.40 -8.91
C PRO A 189 11.04 -20.49 -7.91
N THR A 190 12.01 -21.18 -7.31
CA THR A 190 11.83 -22.14 -6.21
C THR A 190 11.46 -21.49 -4.89
N GLN A 191 12.04 -20.34 -4.54
CA GLN A 191 11.70 -19.58 -3.33
C GLN A 191 10.30 -18.96 -3.43
N GLU A 192 9.89 -18.51 -4.61
CA GLU A 192 8.53 -17.99 -4.83
C GLU A 192 7.49 -19.12 -4.67
N LYS A 193 7.74 -20.30 -5.25
CA LYS A 193 6.92 -21.51 -5.03
C LYS A 193 6.92 -22.01 -3.59
N MET A 194 8.07 -22.01 -2.91
CA MET A 194 8.13 -22.43 -1.50
C MET A 194 7.38 -21.46 -0.60
N ARG A 195 7.41 -20.15 -0.90
CA ARG A 195 6.64 -19.15 -0.19
C ARG A 195 5.13 -19.34 -0.40
N GLU A 196 4.70 -19.63 -1.63
CA GLU A 196 3.29 -19.99 -1.91
C GLU A 196 2.84 -21.21 -1.08
N ILE A 197 3.65 -22.27 -1.05
CA ILE A 197 3.37 -23.50 -0.28
C ILE A 197 3.38 -23.24 1.25
N GLU A 198 4.28 -22.38 1.74
CA GLU A 198 4.37 -22.05 3.17
C GLU A 198 3.22 -21.13 3.62
N ILE A 199 2.70 -20.30 2.72
CA ILE A 199 1.50 -19.47 2.93
C ILE A 199 0.25 -20.36 2.97
N GLU A 200 0.09 -21.33 2.06
CA GLU A 200 -1.02 -22.29 2.10
C GLU A 200 -1.03 -23.10 3.40
N LYS A 201 0.13 -23.62 3.83
CA LYS A 201 0.21 -24.40 5.08
C LYS A 201 -0.08 -23.59 6.34
N LYS A 202 0.27 -22.29 6.37
CA LYS A 202 -0.07 -21.38 7.48
C LYS A 202 -1.56 -21.03 7.48
N PHE A 203 -2.22 -21.07 6.32
CA PHE A 203 -3.66 -20.83 6.19
C PHE A 203 -4.49 -22.02 6.68
N GLU A 204 -4.08 -23.26 6.34
CA GLU A 204 -4.72 -24.48 6.85
C GLU A 204 -4.61 -24.57 8.38
N GLY A 205 -3.43 -24.26 8.96
CA GLY A 205 -3.25 -24.24 10.40
C GLY A 205 -4.01 -23.14 11.16
N PHE A 206 -4.47 -22.08 10.47
CA PHE A 206 -5.26 -21.00 11.08
C PHE A 206 -6.76 -21.29 11.09
N LEU A 207 -7.25 -22.11 10.14
CA LEU A 207 -8.66 -22.50 10.07
C LEU A 207 -9.05 -23.51 11.17
N ASP A 208 -8.08 -24.22 11.74
CA ASP A 208 -8.31 -25.16 12.86
C ASP A 208 -8.49 -24.48 14.23
N PHE A 209 -8.29 -23.15 14.34
CA PHE A 209 -8.22 -22.47 15.64
C PHE A 209 -9.50 -21.75 16.11
N ASN A 210 -10.66 -21.87 15.44
CA ASN A 210 -11.85 -21.14 15.94
C ASN A 210 -13.24 -21.76 15.69
N PRO A 211 -13.58 -22.92 16.29
CA PRO A 211 -14.95 -23.41 16.32
C PRO A 211 -15.85 -22.69 17.35
N CYS A 212 -15.30 -21.89 18.29
CA CYS A 212 -16.08 -21.33 19.40
C CYS A 212 -16.69 -19.93 19.16
N ASN A 213 -16.19 -19.13 18.22
CA ASN A 213 -16.64 -17.73 18.07
C ASN A 213 -17.98 -17.58 17.30
N ASN A 214 -18.31 -18.51 16.41
CA ASN A 214 -19.55 -18.44 15.63
C ASN A 214 -20.81 -18.63 16.48
N LYS A 215 -20.72 -19.40 17.59
CA LYS A 215 -21.86 -19.56 18.52
C LYS A 215 -22.12 -18.29 19.33
N LEU A 216 -21.07 -17.59 19.76
CA LEU A 216 -21.21 -16.36 20.54
C LEU A 216 -21.82 -15.23 19.72
N ILE A 217 -21.38 -15.07 18.47
CA ILE A 217 -21.90 -14.06 17.54
C ILE A 217 -23.37 -14.34 17.23
N PHE A 218 -23.76 -15.61 17.03
CA PHE A 218 -25.15 -15.99 16.79
C PHE A 218 -26.06 -15.67 18.00
N ILE A 219 -25.59 -15.91 19.22
CA ILE A 219 -26.32 -15.60 20.45
C ILE A 219 -26.55 -14.09 20.58
N ILE A 220 -25.51 -13.28 20.36
CA ILE A 220 -25.60 -11.81 20.42
C ILE A 220 -26.58 -11.29 19.36
N PHE A 221 -26.52 -11.82 18.13
CA PHE A 221 -27.42 -11.41 17.05
C PHE A 221 -28.89 -11.76 17.35
N THR A 222 -29.13 -12.92 17.95
CA THR A 222 -30.47 -13.38 18.34
C THR A 222 -31.08 -12.49 19.43
N ILE A 223 -30.28 -12.09 20.43
CA ILE A 223 -30.73 -11.19 21.50
C ILE A 223 -31.13 -9.81 20.95
N VAL A 224 -30.34 -9.26 20.01
CA VAL A 224 -30.63 -7.97 19.37
C VAL A 224 -31.92 -8.03 18.53
N MET A 225 -32.14 -9.11 17.78
CA MET A 225 -33.37 -9.31 17.00
C MET A 225 -34.62 -9.41 17.89
N ILE A 226 -34.55 -10.12 19.02
CA ILE A 226 -35.66 -10.21 19.98
C ILE A 226 -35.96 -8.81 20.57
N PHE A 227 -34.93 -8.05 20.94
CA PHE A 227 -35.11 -6.68 21.44
C PHE A 227 -35.78 -5.76 20.41
N LEU A 228 -35.38 -5.86 19.14
CA LEU A 228 -35.98 -5.07 18.06
C LEU A 228 -37.46 -5.40 17.86
N LEU A 229 -37.83 -6.69 17.86
CA LEU A 229 -39.22 -7.13 17.72
C LEU A 229 -40.10 -6.63 18.87
N PHE A 230 -39.62 -6.69 20.12
CA PHE A 230 -40.38 -6.21 21.28
C PHE A 230 -40.52 -4.67 21.33
N PHE A 231 -39.57 -3.92 20.78
CA PHE A 231 -39.65 -2.46 20.75
C PHE A 231 -40.52 -1.93 19.60
N THR A 232 -40.57 -2.62 18.46
CA THR A 232 -41.45 -2.26 17.34
C THR A 232 -42.94 -2.49 17.64
N ASP A 233 -43.27 -3.44 18.52
CA ASP A 233 -44.65 -3.78 18.86
C ASP A 233 -45.31 -2.77 19.84
N LYS A 234 -44.50 -2.06 20.65
CA LYS A 234 -45.01 -1.00 21.54
C LYS A 234 -45.22 0.36 20.87
N SER A 235 -44.54 0.64 19.75
CA SER A 235 -44.76 1.86 18.97
C SER A 235 -46.04 1.84 18.12
N GLY A 236 -46.68 0.67 17.94
CA GLY A 236 -47.93 0.53 17.18
C GLY A 236 -49.22 0.69 17.99
N ILE A 237 -49.16 0.71 19.33
CA ILE A 237 -50.35 0.75 20.20
C ILE A 237 -50.68 2.18 20.68
N LEU A 238 -49.73 3.13 20.60
CA LEU A 238 -49.95 4.51 21.07
C LEU A 238 -50.58 5.46 20.04
N HIS A 239 -50.86 5.02 18.81
CA HIS A 239 -51.38 5.90 17.75
C HIS A 239 -52.91 5.76 17.47
N ASN A 240 -53.64 5.00 18.29
CA ASN A 240 -55.09 4.74 18.11
C ASN A 240 -55.96 5.16 19.32
N LEU A 241 -55.54 6.14 20.13
CA LEU A 241 -56.31 6.57 21.32
C LEU A 241 -56.57 8.07 21.44
N GLU A 242 -56.51 8.83 20.35
CA GLU A 242 -57.07 10.19 20.30
C GLU A 242 -57.72 10.40 18.93
N PHE A 243 -59.03 10.18 18.84
CA PHE A 243 -60.00 10.92 18.00
C PHE A 243 -61.37 10.23 18.13
N ASP A 244 -62.01 10.45 19.28
CA ASP A 244 -63.49 10.49 19.35
C ASP A 244 -63.87 11.25 20.62
N ASP A 245 -64.15 12.55 20.46
CA ASP A 245 -65.07 13.36 21.27
C ASP A 245 -64.91 14.84 20.87
N SER A 246 -65.75 15.29 19.93
CA SER A 246 -66.54 16.55 19.88
C SER A 246 -66.88 17.01 18.46
#